data_AF-A0A967PQG5-F1
#
_entry.id   AF-A0A967PQG5-F1
#
_cell.length_a   1.000
_cell.length_b   1.000
_cell.length_c   1.000
_cell.angle_alpha   90.00
_cell.angle_beta   90.00
_cell.angle_gamma   90.00
#
_symmetry.space_group_name_H-M   'P 1'
#
loop_
_entity.id
_entity.type
_entity.pdbx_description
1 polymer ?
#
loop_
_entity_poly.entity_id
_entity_poly.type
_entity_poly.pdbx_seq_one_letter_code
_entity_poly.pdbx_strand_id
1 'polypeptide(L)'
;SAFPGYNWAWRRSAASVAEVLRLNGYSTAAFGKWHNTPNEESSPVGPFDRWPTSQGFENFYGFVGGETNQWSPTLWEGTAPIAAPDRDGYHL
;
A
#
# COMPACT_ATOMS: atom_id res chain seq x y z
N SER A 1 5.45 15.24 14.78
CA SER A 1 5.26 16.70 14.95
C SER A 1 4.44 16.97 16.21
N ALA A 2 4.49 18.19 16.75
CA ALA A 2 3.68 18.62 17.90
C ALA A 2 2.22 18.94 17.54
N PHE A 3 1.86 18.97 16.25
CA PHE A 3 0.49 19.30 15.79
C PHE A 3 -0.36 18.06 15.49
N PRO A 4 -1.62 18.00 15.95
CA PRO A 4 -2.53 16.89 15.64
C PRO A 4 -2.69 16.66 14.14
N GLY A 5 -2.50 15.42 13.68
CA GLY A 5 -2.60 15.03 12.26
C GLY A 5 -1.28 15.07 11.47
N TYR A 6 -0.22 15.66 12.01
CA TYR A 6 1.13 15.65 11.41
C TYR A 6 1.99 14.52 12.01
N ASN A 7 1.50 13.28 11.90
CA ASN A 7 2.10 12.11 12.55
C ASN A 7 2.23 10.88 11.63
N TRP A 8 2.18 11.07 10.31
CA TRP A 8 2.35 10.00 9.31
C TRP A 8 1.33 8.85 9.40
N ALA A 9 0.29 9.00 10.21
CA ALA A 9 -0.66 7.95 10.50
C ALA A 9 -2.02 8.26 9.86
N TRP A 10 -2.43 7.41 8.93
CA TRP A 10 -3.81 7.39 8.46
C TRP A 10 -4.74 7.10 9.64
N ARG A 11 -5.69 8.02 9.91
CA ARG A 11 -6.65 7.90 11.01
C ARG A 11 -7.72 6.86 10.68
N ARG A 12 -7.99 5.92 11.59
CA ARG A 12 -9.03 4.88 11.40
C ARG A 12 -10.43 5.43 11.12
N SER A 13 -10.73 6.66 11.54
CA SER A 13 -12.01 7.32 11.29
C SER A 13 -12.16 7.92 9.89
N ALA A 14 -11.09 7.95 9.09
CA ALA A 14 -11.10 8.50 7.74
C ALA A 14 -11.15 7.34 6.74
N ALA A 15 -12.29 7.14 6.07
CA ALA A 15 -12.40 6.13 5.02
C ALA A 15 -11.65 6.57 3.75
N SER A 16 -11.06 5.61 3.04
CA SER A 16 -10.55 5.84 1.69
C SER A 16 -11.71 5.90 0.69
N VAL A 17 -11.47 6.48 -0.49
CA VAL A 17 -12.44 6.40 -1.60
C VAL A 17 -12.67 4.94 -2.04
N ALA A 18 -11.64 4.10 -1.97
CA ALA A 18 -11.73 2.69 -2.33
C ALA A 18 -12.67 1.94 -1.39
N GLU A 19 -12.62 2.22 -0.09
CA GLU A 19 -13.54 1.62 0.89
C GLU A 19 -15.00 1.97 0.58
N VAL A 20 -15.27 3.25 0.28
CA VAL A 20 -16.60 3.68 -0.12
C VAL A 20 -17.06 2.99 -1.40
N LEU A 21 -16.21 2.90 -2.42
CA LEU A 21 -16.56 2.23 -3.69
C LEU A 21 -16.80 0.73 -3.49
N ARG A 22 -15.94 0.05 -2.73
CA ARG A 22 -16.05 -1.38 -2.40
C ARG A 22 -17.37 -1.69 -1.71
N LEU A 23 -17.75 -0.88 -0.72
CA LEU A 23 -19.04 -0.99 -0.02
C LEU A 23 -20.25 -0.76 -0.94
N ASN A 24 -20.05 -0.17 -2.12
CA ASN A 24 -21.08 0.06 -3.13
C ASN A 24 -20.95 -0.89 -4.35
N GLY A 25 -20.29 -2.04 -4.18
CA GLY A 25 -20.29 -3.12 -5.17
C GLY A 25 -19.25 -2.98 -6.29
N TYR A 26 -18.30 -2.04 -6.17
CA TYR A 26 -17.17 -1.97 -7.08
C TYR A 26 -16.08 -2.95 -6.66
N SER A 27 -15.45 -3.59 -7.64
CA SER A 27 -14.16 -4.24 -7.41
C SER A 27 -13.05 -3.20 -7.35
N THR A 28 -12.19 -3.29 -6.34
CA THR A 28 -11.16 -2.27 -6.09
C THR A 28 -9.75 -2.85 -6.08
N ALA A 29 -8.83 -2.17 -6.75
CA ALA A 29 -7.43 -2.55 -6.78
C ALA A 29 -6.51 -1.32 -6.78
N ALA A 30 -5.35 -1.45 -6.15
CA ALA A 30 -4.30 -0.46 -6.15
C ALA A 30 -3.04 -1.02 -6.84
N PHE A 31 -2.41 -0.20 -7.68
CA PHE A 31 -1.21 -0.56 -8.41
C PHE A 31 -0.15 0.54 -8.27
N GLY A 32 1.08 0.16 -7.95
CA GLY A 32 2.22 1.08 -7.82
C GLY A 32 2.44 1.62 -6.41
N LYS A 33 2.64 2.93 -6.28
CA LYS A 33 3.01 3.59 -5.02
C LYS A 33 1.84 3.69 -4.05
N TRP A 34 2.06 3.31 -2.80
CA TRP A 34 1.10 3.56 -1.71
C TRP A 34 1.48 4.75 -0.83
N HIS A 35 2.57 4.65 -0.07
CA HIS A 35 3.12 5.71 0.79
C HIS A 35 2.20 6.22 1.93
N ASN A 36 1.21 5.44 2.35
CA ASN A 36 0.38 5.77 3.52
C ASN A 36 0.48 4.74 4.67
N THR A 37 1.37 3.75 4.53
CA THR A 37 1.75 2.85 5.62
C THR A 37 2.97 3.45 6.34
N PRO A 38 2.95 3.63 7.66
CA PRO A 38 4.16 3.99 8.41
C PRO A 38 5.27 2.98 8.18
N ASN A 39 6.52 3.45 8.23
CA ASN A 39 7.68 2.60 7.97
C ASN A 39 7.77 1.44 8.98
N GLU A 40 7.40 1.68 10.24
CA GLU A 40 7.40 0.67 11.30
C GLU A 40 6.36 -0.45 11.08
N GLU A 41 5.32 -0.17 10.28
CA GLU A 41 4.26 -1.12 9.92
C GLU A 41 4.50 -1.77 8.54
N SER A 42 5.56 -1.37 7.83
CA SER A 42 5.89 -1.81 6.46
C SER A 42 6.76 -3.08 6.45
N SER A 43 6.28 -4.12 7.14
CA SER A 43 6.96 -5.42 7.24
C SER A 43 6.01 -6.57 6.90
N PRO A 44 6.53 -7.76 6.53
CA PRO A 44 5.68 -8.92 6.25
C PRO A 44 5.02 -9.51 7.51
N VAL A 45 5.32 -8.97 8.69
CA VAL A 45 4.74 -9.38 9.99
C VAL A 45 3.52 -8.52 10.36
N GLY A 46 3.35 -7.36 9.70
CA GLY A 46 2.29 -6.40 10.02
C GLY A 46 2.66 -5.44 11.17
N PRO A 47 1.67 -4.69 11.71
CA PRO A 47 0.24 -4.76 11.40
C PRO A 47 -0.08 -4.30 9.97
N PHE A 48 -1.19 -4.81 9.41
CA PHE A 48 -1.61 -4.49 8.04
C PHE A 48 -2.69 -3.40 7.95
N ASP A 49 -3.10 -2.81 9.08
CA ASP A 49 -4.22 -1.85 9.19
C ASP A 49 -4.16 -0.69 8.18
N ARG A 50 -2.95 -0.22 7.83
CA ARG A 50 -2.73 0.94 6.94
C ARG A 50 -2.26 0.57 5.54
N TRP A 51 -2.25 -0.72 5.23
CA TRP A 51 -1.94 -1.23 3.90
C TRP A 51 -3.13 -1.06 2.96
N PRO A 52 -2.92 -1.02 1.62
CA PRO A 52 -4.01 -0.89 0.66
C PRO A 52 -5.13 -1.91 0.88
N THR A 53 -4.75 -3.15 1.20
CA THR A 53 -5.67 -4.29 1.45
C THR A 53 -6.60 -4.09 2.64
N SER A 54 -6.24 -3.21 3.59
CA SER A 54 -7.08 -2.84 4.73
C SER A 54 -7.69 -1.43 4.59
N GLN A 55 -7.41 -0.77 3.46
CA GLN A 55 -7.93 0.56 3.12
C GLN A 55 -8.89 0.49 1.94
N GLY A 56 -9.63 -0.61 1.84
CA GLY A 56 -10.72 -0.79 0.88
C GLY A 56 -10.31 -1.20 -0.52
N PHE A 57 -9.03 -1.49 -0.78
CA PHE A 57 -8.61 -2.17 -2.00
C PHE A 57 -8.62 -3.68 -1.77
N GLU A 58 -9.27 -4.44 -2.65
CA GLU A 58 -9.29 -5.91 -2.56
C GLU A 58 -7.99 -6.52 -3.10
N ASN A 59 -7.32 -5.84 -4.03
CA ASN A 59 -6.04 -6.25 -4.59
C ASN A 59 -5.00 -5.13 -4.49
N PHE A 60 -3.75 -5.52 -4.30
CA PHE A 60 -2.62 -4.60 -4.34
C PHE A 60 -1.42 -5.26 -5.02
N TYR A 61 -0.79 -4.52 -5.93
CA TYR A 61 0.52 -4.86 -6.49
C TYR A 61 1.36 -3.60 -6.58
N GLY A 62 2.49 -3.55 -5.88
CA GLY A 62 3.34 -2.37 -5.91
C GLY A 62 4.24 -2.25 -4.70
N PHE A 63 4.48 -1.02 -4.25
CA PHE A 63 5.41 -0.73 -3.16
C PHE A 63 4.77 0.19 -2.11
N VAL A 64 5.01 -0.14 -0.84
CA VAL A 64 4.40 0.58 0.29
C VAL A 64 5.14 1.87 0.65
N GLY A 65 6.44 1.94 0.38
CA GLY A 65 7.30 3.07 0.72
C GLY A 65 7.05 4.34 -0.11
N GLY A 66 7.74 5.42 0.28
CA GLY A 66 7.73 6.69 -0.45
C GLY A 66 8.43 6.65 -1.80
N GLU A 67 9.32 5.69 -1.97
CA GLU A 67 10.12 5.51 -3.16
C GLU A 67 10.49 4.04 -3.34
N THR A 68 10.90 3.69 -4.55
CA THR A 68 11.44 2.38 -4.90
C THR A 68 12.45 2.55 -6.03
N ASN A 69 13.30 1.55 -6.23
CA ASN A 69 14.23 1.53 -7.36
C ASN A 69 13.51 1.00 -8.61
N GLN A 70 13.58 1.72 -9.73
CA GLN A 70 12.85 1.34 -10.96
C GLN A 70 13.41 0.10 -11.67
N TRP A 71 14.66 -0.28 -11.40
CA TRP A 71 15.33 -1.45 -11.98
C TRP A 71 15.40 -2.64 -11.02
N SER A 72 15.31 -2.40 -9.71
CA SER A 72 15.33 -3.43 -8.68
C SER A 72 14.38 -3.07 -7.52
N PRO A 73 13.06 -3.04 -7.77
CA PRO A 73 12.10 -2.53 -6.81
C PRO A 73 11.88 -3.47 -5.64
N THR A 74 11.60 -2.89 -4.47
CA THR A 74 10.86 -3.61 -3.41
C THR A 74 9.42 -3.73 -3.86
N LEU A 75 8.87 -4.95 -3.86
CA LEU A 75 7.57 -5.24 -4.44
C LEU A 75 6.72 -6.13 -3.52
N TRP A 76 5.42 -5.89 -3.54
CA TRP A 76 4.44 -6.58 -2.72
C TRP A 76 3.22 -6.97 -3.57
N GLU A 77 2.69 -8.15 -3.30
CA GLU A 77 1.37 -8.58 -3.74
C GLU A 77 0.49 -8.78 -2.50
N GLY A 78 -0.56 -7.97 -2.36
CA GLY A 78 -1.33 -7.86 -1.13
C GLY A 78 -0.45 -7.43 0.04
N THR A 79 -0.19 -8.33 0.99
CA THR A 79 0.71 -8.11 2.13
C THR A 79 1.95 -9.00 2.10
N ALA A 80 2.15 -9.75 1.01
CA ALA A 80 3.29 -10.64 0.83
C ALA A 80 4.38 -9.95 0.00
N PRO A 81 5.65 -9.97 0.45
CA PRO A 81 6.74 -9.47 -0.34
C PRO A 81 6.99 -10.44 -1.50
N ILE A 82 7.26 -9.92 -2.68
CA ILE A 82 7.56 -10.72 -3.86
C ILE A 82 8.84 -10.23 -4.52
N ALA A 83 9.53 -11.13 -5.22
CA ALA A 83 10.62 -10.74 -6.09
C ALA A 83 10.07 -9.98 -7.30
N ALA A 84 10.84 -9.02 -7.82
CA ALA A 84 10.53 -8.44 -9.11
C ALA A 84 10.49 -9.56 -10.18
N PRO A 85 9.51 -9.56 -11.09
CA PRO A 85 9.43 -10.54 -12.16
C PRO A 85 10.73 -10.59 -12.98
N ASP A 86 11.28 -11.79 -13.15
CA ASP A 86 12.43 -12.03 -14.01
C ASP A 86 11.99 -12.06 -15.48
N ARG A 87 11.73 -10.86 -16.03
CA ARG A 87 11.40 -10.66 -17.43
C ARG A 87 12.16 -9.46 -17.98
N ASP A 88 12.62 -9.59 -19.22
CA ASP A 88 13.31 -8.51 -19.90
C ASP A 88 12.41 -7.26 -20.00
N GLY A 89 12.99 -6.09 -19.75
CA GLY A 89 12.29 -4.81 -19.71
C GLY A 89 11.31 -4.61 -18.53
N TYR A 90 11.36 -5.44 -17.47
CA TYR A 90 10.59 -5.13 -16.25
C TYR A 90 11.17 -3.91 -15.53
N HIS A 91 10.40 -2.83 -15.54
CA HIS A 91 10.60 -1.65 -14.72
C HIS A 91 9.27 -1.25 -14.08
N LEU A 92 9.35 -0.54 -12.96
CA LEU A 92 8.17 0.01 -12.26
C LEU A 92 7.83 1.43 -12.72
#